data_AF-A0A3C0FX41-F1
#
_entry.id   AF-A0A3C0FX41-F1
#
_cell.length_a   1.000
_cell.length_b   1.000
_cell.length_c   1.000
_cell.angle_alpha   90.00
_cell.angle_beta   90.00
_cell.angle_gamma   90.00
#
_symmetry.space_group_name_H-M   'P 1'
#
loop_
_entity.id
_entity.type
_entity.pdbx_description
1 polymer ?
#
loop_
_entity_poly.entity_id
_entity_poly.type
_entity_poly.pdbx_seq_one_letter_code
_entity_poly.pdbx_strand_id
1 'polypeptide(L)' 'LNTNQDVDAVLTLGPNSAHPTLAALRDAGLAGEIMFGTFDLSSEIAEAIKAGEINFAIDQQPYLQGYLPVV' A
#
# COMPACT_ATOMS: atom_id res chain seq x y z
N LEU A 1 3.93 3.79 -15.24
CA LEU A 1 3.09 2.96 -16.13
C LEU A 1 3.07 3.50 -17.56
N ASN A 2 2.83 4.79 -17.78
CA ASN A 2 2.92 5.37 -19.14
C ASN A 2 4.33 5.32 -19.76
N THR A 3 5.39 5.35 -18.94
CA THR A 3 6.79 5.30 -19.39
C THR A 3 7.45 3.94 -19.23
N ASN A 4 6.94 3.10 -18.32
CA ASN A 4 7.39 1.73 -18.09
C ASN A 4 6.11 0.88 -17.98
N GLN A 5 5.72 0.30 -19.11
CA GLN A 5 4.47 -0.47 -19.26
C GLN A 5 4.62 -1.92 -18.82
N ASP A 6 5.86 -2.37 -18.65
CA ASP A 6 6.30 -3.71 -18.24
C ASP A 6 6.52 -3.85 -16.73
N VAL A 7 6.09 -2.87 -15.94
CA VAL A 7 6.20 -2.94 -14.48
C VAL A 7 5.17 -3.91 -13.92
N ASP A 8 5.65 -4.99 -13.30
CA ASP A 8 4.80 -6.01 -12.68
C ASP A 8 4.37 -5.67 -11.25
N ALA A 9 5.11 -4.79 -10.57
CA ALA A 9 4.87 -4.47 -9.16
C ALA A 9 5.21 -3.02 -8.77
N VAL A 10 4.46 -2.50 -7.78
CA VAL A 10 4.69 -1.21 -7.14
C VAL A 10 4.75 -1.40 -5.62
N LEU A 11 5.74 -0.80 -4.98
CA LEU A 11 5.87 -0.75 -3.52
C LEU A 11 6.00 0.70 -3.07
N THR A 12 5.04 1.18 -2.28
CA THR A 12 5.05 2.54 -1.72
C THR A 12 5.51 2.56 -0.26
N LEU A 13 5.95 3.72 0.23
CA LEU A 13 6.60 3.87 1.55
C LEU A 13 5.67 4.39 2.65
N GLY A 14 4.35 4.34 2.44
CA GLY A 14 3.38 4.91 3.37
C GLY A 14 2.17 5.53 2.67
N PRO A 15 1.13 5.94 3.43
CA PRO A 15 -0.15 6.41 2.91
C PRO A 15 0.00 7.61 1.96
N ASN A 16 0.92 8.52 2.26
CA ASN A 16 1.22 9.70 1.43
C ASN A 16 1.61 9.36 -0.01
N SER A 17 2.17 8.17 -0.22
CA SER A 17 2.53 7.67 -1.56
C SER A 17 1.56 6.59 -2.06
N ALA A 18 0.97 5.80 -1.16
CA ALA A 18 0.04 4.74 -1.50
C ALA A 18 -1.28 5.27 -2.07
N HIS A 19 -1.90 6.28 -1.43
CA HIS A 19 -3.19 6.84 -1.86
C HIS A 19 -3.17 7.41 -3.28
N PRO A 20 -2.23 8.32 -3.65
CA PRO A 20 -2.18 8.82 -5.01
C PRO A 20 -1.80 7.74 -6.04
N THR A 21 -0.99 6.75 -5.64
CA THR A 21 -0.65 5.61 -6.51
C THR A 21 -1.88 4.74 -6.77
N LEU A 22 -2.67 4.44 -5.73
CA LEU A 22 -3.92 3.69 -5.84
C LEU A 22 -4.92 4.43 -6.75
N ALA A 23 -5.08 5.74 -6.57
CA ALA A 23 -5.93 6.56 -7.42
C ALA A 23 -5.47 6.50 -8.89
N ALA A 24 -4.17 6.64 -9.15
CA ALA A 24 -3.62 6.54 -10.50
C ALA A 24 -3.82 5.14 -11.12
N LEU A 25 -3.69 4.07 -10.33
CA LEU A 25 -3.97 2.70 -10.78
C LEU A 25 -5.46 2.50 -11.10
N ARG A 26 -6.37 3.02 -10.29
CA ARG A 26 -7.81 2.99 -10.55
C ARG A 26 -8.17 3.75 -11.83
N ASP A 27 -7.65 4.96 -11.99
CA ASP A 27 -7.89 5.79 -13.18
C ASP A 27 -7.34 5.14 -14.45
N ALA A 28 -6.23 4.40 -14.35
CA ALA A 28 -5.65 3.64 -15.44
C ALA A 28 -6.35 2.30 -15.70
N GLY A 29 -7.30 1.88 -14.84
CA GLY A 29 -7.93 0.56 -14.91
C GLY A 29 -6.98 -0.61 -14.60
N LEU A 30 -5.92 -0.36 -13.83
CA LEU A 30 -4.87 -1.32 -13.49
C LEU A 30 -4.87 -1.71 -12.00
N ALA A 31 -5.82 -1.18 -11.21
CA ALA A 31 -6.00 -1.56 -9.82
C ALA A 31 -6.37 -3.05 -9.74
N GLY A 32 -5.62 -3.82 -8.94
CA GLY A 32 -5.77 -5.28 -8.83
C GLY A 32 -5.10 -6.10 -9.93
N GLU A 33 -4.66 -5.48 -11.03
CA GLU A 33 -3.90 -6.16 -12.10
C GLU A 33 -2.39 -6.16 -11.81
N ILE A 34 -1.89 -5.10 -11.18
CA ILE A 34 -0.48 -4.94 -10.81
C ILE A 34 -0.28 -5.33 -9.34
N MET A 35 0.83 -6.01 -9.03
CA MET A 35 1.18 -6.30 -7.65
C MET A 35 1.47 -5.00 -6.90
N PHE A 36 0.65 -4.64 -5.92
CA PHE A 36 0.77 -3.38 -5.19
C PHE A 36 0.89 -3.63 -3.68
N GLY A 37 2.01 -3.20 -3.09
CA GLY A 37 2.22 -3.22 -1.65
C GLY A 37 2.56 -1.83 -1.09
N THR A 38 2.41 -1.67 0.24
CA THR A 38 2.82 -0.45 0.94
C THR A 38 3.35 -0.70 2.35
N PHE A 39 3.95 0.32 2.96
CA PHE A 39 4.11 0.43 4.40
C PHE A 39 2.96 1.22 5.04
N ASP A 40 2.78 1.00 6.34
CA ASP A 40 1.74 1.52 7.25
C ASP A 40 0.29 1.21 6.81
N LEU A 41 -0.65 1.38 7.74
CA LEU A 41 -2.08 1.24 7.46
C LEU A 41 -2.83 2.59 7.52
N SER A 42 -3.88 2.67 6.72
CA SER A 42 -4.97 3.65 6.85
C SER A 42 -6.29 2.94 6.56
N SER A 43 -7.43 3.58 6.86
CA SER A 43 -8.74 3.01 6.52
C SER A 43 -8.84 2.68 5.02
N GLU A 44 -8.40 3.60 4.16
CA GLU A 44 -8.40 3.40 2.71
C GLU A 44 -7.47 2.26 2.26
N ILE A 45 -6.27 2.12 2.83
CA ILE A 45 -5.37 1.01 2.52
C ILE A 45 -6.01 -0.32 2.94
N ALA A 46 -6.61 -0.38 4.13
CA ALA A 46 -7.27 -1.58 4.61
C ALA A 46 -8.49 -1.97 3.75
N GLU A 47 -9.24 -0.99 3.25
CA GLU A 47 -10.35 -1.21 2.32
C GLU A 47 -9.86 -1.67 0.95
N ALA A 48 -8.80 -1.05 0.41
CA ALA A 48 -8.19 -1.45 -0.85
C ALA A 48 -7.59 -2.87 -0.80
N ILE A 49 -7.03 -3.28 0.35
CA ILE A 49 -6.61 -4.66 0.58
C ILE A 49 -7.80 -5.62 0.51
N LYS A 50 -8.92 -5.28 1.18
CA LYS A 50 -10.15 -6.10 1.10
C LYS A 50 -10.74 -6.17 -0.31
N ALA A 51 -10.58 -5.10 -1.09
CA ALA A 51 -11.01 -5.03 -2.49
C ALA A 51 -10.07 -5.80 -3.44
N GLY A 52 -8.89 -6.24 -3.00
CA GLY A 52 -7.90 -6.92 -3.83
C GLY A 52 -7.05 -5.98 -4.68
N GLU A 53 -7.14 -4.66 -4.46
CA GLU A 53 -6.40 -3.65 -5.21
C GLU A 53 -5.00 -3.39 -4.63
N ILE A 54 -4.80 -3.68 -3.35
CA ILE A 54 -3.51 -3.73 -2.66
C ILE A 54 -3.30 -5.16 -2.13
N ASN A 55 -2.17 -5.77 -2.44
CA ASN A 55 -1.89 -7.16 -2.04
C ASN A 55 -1.47 -7.28 -0.58
N PHE A 56 -0.71 -6.31 -0.06
CA PHE A 56 -0.26 -6.31 1.32
C PHE A 56 0.11 -4.91 1.83
N ALA A 57 0.08 -4.74 3.14
CA ALA A 57 0.72 -3.63 3.82
C ALA A 57 1.57 -4.13 4.99
N ILE A 58 2.67 -3.45 5.27
CA ILE A 58 3.55 -3.74 6.40
C ILE A 58 3.42 -2.60 7.40
N ASP A 59 2.89 -2.89 8.58
CA ASP A 59 2.72 -1.90 9.64
C ASP A 59 3.61 -2.21 10.85
N GLN A 60 3.89 -1.16 11.61
CA GLN A 60 4.61 -1.23 12.86
C GLN A 60 3.68 -1.71 13.99
N GLN A 61 4.27 -1.98 15.15
CA GLN A 61 3.53 -2.29 16.38
C GLN A 61 3.84 -1.23 17.45
N PRO A 62 3.20 -0.04 17.40
CA PRO A 62 3.51 1.06 18.32
C PRO A 62 3.35 0.68 19.79
N TYR A 63 2.39 -0.19 20.11
CA TYR A 63 2.21 -0.73 21.45
C TYR A 63 3.49 -1.44 21.95
N LEU A 64 4.05 -2.35 21.15
CA LEU A 64 5.26 -3.07 21.52
C LEU A 64 6.49 -2.17 21.54
N GLN A 65 6.57 -1.20 20.62
CA GLN A 65 7.66 -0.21 20.65
C GLN A 65 7.64 0.65 21.90
N GLY A 66 6.46 0.97 22.45
CA GLY A 66 6.35 1.69 23.72
C GLY A 66 6.53 0.79 24.95
N TYR A 67 6.11 -0.47 24.88
CA TYR A 67 6.15 -1.41 26.01
C TYR A 67 7.53 -2.04 26.23
N LEU A 68 8.14 -2.60 25.19
CA LEU A 68 9.39 -3.38 25.29
C LEU A 68 10.58 -2.61 25.88
N PRO A 69 10.80 -1.30 25.62
CA PRO A 69 11.92 -0.57 26.20
C PRO A 69 11.78 -0.28 27.71
N VAL A 70 10.58 -0.42 28.26
CA VAL A 70 10.26 -0.06 29.65
C VAL A 70 10.33 -1.26 30.59
N VAL A 71 10.14 -2.49 30.07
CA VAL A 71 10.11 -3.74 30.85
C VAL A 71 11.46 -4.43 30.94
#